data_AF-A0A060CKC9-F1
#
_entry.id   AF-A0A060CKC9-F1
#
_cell.length_a   1.000
_cell.length_b   1.000
_cell.length_c   1.000
_cell.angle_alpha   90.00
_cell.angle_beta   90.00
_cell.angle_gamma   90.00
#
_symmetry.space_group_name_H-M   'P 1'
#
loop_
_entity.id
_entity.type
_entity.pdbx_description
1 polymer ?
#
loop_
_entity_poly.entity_id
_entity_poly.type
_entity_poly.pdbx_seq_one_letter_code
_entity_poly.pdbx_strand_id
1 'polypeptide(L)' 'MGYKKNFYQLLRAAAGDIIFLSDQDDQWLPQKIEVMTKVMNQHPELESLNSLIQLIDQASNSVMLP' A
#
# COMPACT_ATOMS: atom_id res chain seq x y z
N MET A 1 -20.23 -0.08 -9.52
CA MET A 1 -19.01 0.74 -9.62
C MET A 1 -17.83 -0.19 -9.85
N GLY A 2 -16.87 0.14 -10.71
CA GLY A 2 -15.64 -0.64 -10.87
C GLY A 2 -14.53 -0.13 -9.95
N TYR A 3 -13.51 -0.96 -9.70
CA TYR A 3 -12.40 -0.66 -8.77
C TYR A 3 -11.78 0.72 -9.01
N LYS A 4 -11.53 1.11 -10.27
CA LYS A 4 -10.98 2.43 -10.64
C LYS A 4 -11.81 3.59 -10.06
N LYS A 5 -13.14 3.54 -10.20
CA LYS A 5 -14.01 4.62 -9.71
C LYS A 5 -14.03 4.67 -8.18
N ASN A 6 -13.94 3.52 -7.52
CA ASN A 6 -13.84 3.44 -6.07
C ASN A 6 -12.54 4.12 -5.59
N PHE A 7 -11.39 3.78 -6.19
CA PHE A 7 -10.12 4.43 -5.86
C PHE A 7 -10.16 5.94 -6.06
N TYR A 8 -10.69 6.45 -7.17
CA TYR A 8 -10.81 7.90 -7.38
C TYR A 8 -11.70 8.60 -6.34
N GLN A 9 -12.76 7.93 -5.87
CA GLN A 9 -13.62 8.50 -4.83
C GLN A 9 -12.91 8.50 -3.47
N LEU A 10 -12.21 7.42 -3.13
CA LEU A 10 -11.45 7.30 -1.88
C LEU A 10 -10.29 8.29 -1.84
N LEU A 11 -9.54 8.44 -2.93
CA LEU A 11 -8.45 9.42 -3.04
C LEU A 11 -8.93 10.85 -2.84
N ARG A 12 -10.12 11.20 -3.32
CA ARG A 12 -10.72 12.53 -3.08
C ARG A 12 -11.20 12.74 -1.63
N ALA A 13 -11.52 11.66 -0.94
CA ALA A 13 -12.03 11.70 0.43
C ALA A 13 -10.91 11.58 1.49
N ALA A 14 -9.76 11.03 1.12
CA ALA A 14 -8.60 10.91 1.99
C ALA A 14 -8.05 12.29 2.37
N ALA A 15 -7.68 12.46 3.64
CA ALA A 15 -7.21 13.73 4.20
C ALA A 15 -5.86 13.61 4.92
N GLY A 16 -5.20 12.45 4.85
CA GLY A 16 -3.87 12.27 5.41
C GLY A 16 -2.79 12.80 4.47
N ASP A 17 -1.68 13.27 5.03
CA ASP A 17 -0.53 13.78 4.26
C ASP A 17 0.15 12.67 3.44
N ILE A 18 0.08 11.43 3.94
CA ILE A 18 0.57 10.23 3.25
C ILE A 18 -0.62 9.30 3.04
N ILE A 19 -0.86 8.94 1.78
CA ILE A 19 -1.95 8.03 1.39
C ILE A 19 -1.35 6.68 0.99
N PHE A 20 -1.79 5.62 1.67
CA PHE A 20 -1.46 4.25 1.30
C PHE A 20 -2.59 3.64 0.46
N LEU A 21 -2.26 3.11 -0.71
CA LEU A 21 -3.18 2.30 -1.50
C LEU A 21 -3.11 0.84 -1.04
N SER A 22 -4.27 0.22 -0.86
CA SER A 22 -4.41 -1.20 -0.55
C SER A 22 -5.48 -1.79 -1.44
N ASP A 23 -5.16 -2.89 -2.11
CA ASP A 23 -6.19 -3.77 -2.64
C ASP A 23 -6.75 -4.63 -1.49
N GLN A 24 -7.94 -5.19 -1.72
CA GLN A 24 -8.74 -5.88 -0.69
C GLN A 24 -8.24 -7.30 -0.35
N ASP A 25 -7.38 -7.85 -1.19
CA ASP A 25 -6.77 -9.18 -1.11
C ASP A 25 -5.30 -9.14 -0.70
N ASP A 26 -4.74 -7.95 -0.48
CA ASP A 26 -3.38 -7.77 0.01
C ASP A 26 -3.30 -7.86 1.54
N GLN A 27 -2.16 -8.37 2.03
CA GLN A 27 -1.78 -8.29 3.43
C GLN A 27 -0.48 -7.48 3.59
N TRP A 28 -0.47 -6.56 4.54
CA TRP A 28 0.70 -5.78 4.87
C TRP A 28 1.49 -6.40 6.00
N LEU A 29 2.82 -6.36 5.90
CA LEU A 29 3.69 -6.66 7.03
C LEU A 29 3.43 -5.68 8.18
N PRO A 30 3.50 -6.12 9.45
CA PRO A 30 3.13 -5.28 10.59
C PRO A 30 3.88 -3.94 10.66
N GLN A 31 5.10 -3.88 10.14
CA GLN A 31 5.97 -2.70 10.17
C GLN A 31 5.82 -1.79 8.94
N LYS A 32 5.00 -2.15 7.93
CA LYS A 32 4.94 -1.43 6.63
C LYS A 32 4.67 0.07 6.80
N ILE A 33 3.63 0.42 7.56
CA ILE A 33 3.21 1.81 7.75
C ILE A 33 4.31 2.61 8.45
N GLU A 34 4.87 2.07 9.55
CA GLU A 34 5.94 2.73 10.32
C GLU A 34 7.18 2.98 9.45
N VAL A 35 7.67 1.95 8.75
CA VAL A 35 8.89 2.04 7.93
C VAL A 35 8.69 3.00 6.76
N MET A 36 7.59 2.87 6.01
CA MET A 36 7.35 3.71 4.84
C MET A 36 7.10 5.18 5.22
N THR A 37 6.34 5.43 6.29
CA THR A 37 6.11 6.79 6.81
C THR A 37 7.41 7.44 7.26
N LYS A 38 8.29 6.69 7.93
CA LYS A 38 9.62 7.18 8.33
C LYS A 38 10.44 7.63 7.13
N VAL A 39 10.46 6.85 6.04
CA VAL A 39 11.21 7.19 4.82
C VAL A 39 10.64 8.46 4.18
N MET A 40 9.32 8.55 3.99
CA MET A 40 8.67 9.74 3.42
C MET A 40 8.94 11.00 4.24
N ASN A 41 8.92 10.90 5.58
CA ASN A 41 9.20 12.04 6.46
C ASN A 41 10.68 12.46 6.44
N GLN A 42 11.60 11.51 6.24
CA GLN A 42 13.04 11.78 6.14
C GLN A 42 13.41 12.39 4.78
N HIS A 43 12.59 12.18 3.76
CA HIS A 43 12.80 12.58 2.38
C HIS A 43 11.56 13.31 1.84
N PRO A 44 11.27 14.55 2.30
CA PRO A 44 10.07 15.29 1.92
C PRO A 44 9.98 15.63 0.42
N GLU A 45 11.05 15.44 -0.34
CA GLU A 45 11.07 15.53 -1.80
C GLU A 45 10.38 14.35 -2.51
N LEU A 46 10.12 13.24 -1.80
CA LEU A 46 9.49 12.06 -2.38
C LEU A 46 7.99 12.27 -2.55
N GLU A 47 7.53 12.15 -3.80
CA GLU A 47 6.09 12.17 -4.12
C GLU A 47 5.45 10.78 -4.03
N SER A 48 6.25 9.72 -4.12
CA SER A 48 5.79 8.32 -4.10
C SER A 48 6.86 7.37 -3.60
N LEU A 49 6.43 6.31 -2.90
CA LEU A 49 7.30 5.28 -2.36
C LEU A 49 6.62 3.90 -2.51
N ASN A 50 7.35 2.93 -3.06
CA ASN A 50 6.91 1.54 -3.14
C ASN A 50 7.90 0.60 -2.41
N SER A 51 7.39 -0.54 -1.95
CA SER A 51 8.19 -1.62 -1.39
C SER A 51 8.21 -2.83 -2.35
N LEU A 52 9.07 -3.79 -2.07
CA LEU A 52 8.94 -5.14 -2.63
C LEU A 52 7.65 -5.82 -2.14
N ILE A 53 7.33 -6.93 -2.79
CA ILE A 53 6.16 -7.76 -2.49
C ILE A 53 6.60 -9.15 -2.02
N GLN A 54 5.76 -9.78 -1.21
CA GLN A 54 5.81 -11.22 -0.94
C GLN A 54 4.50 -11.80 -1.48
N LEU A 55 4.60 -12.86 -2.28
CA LEU A 55 3.40 -13.49 -2.83
C LEU A 55 2.80 -14.40 -1.78
N ILE A 56 1.47 -14.34 -1.68
CA ILE A 56 0.68 -15.21 -0.81
C ILE A 56 -0.43 -15.88 -1.62
N ASP A 57 -0.86 -17.06 -1.19
CA ASP A 57 -2.10 -17.66 -1.67
C ASP A 57 -3.33 -17.09 -0.94
N GLN A 58 -4.52 -17.54 -1.33
CA GLN A 58 -5.80 -17.14 -0.71
C GLN A 58 -5.92 -17.51 0.78
N ALA A 59 -5.07 -18.41 1.28
CA ALA A 59 -4.99 -18.82 2.69
C ALA A 59 -3.83 -18.13 3.42
N SER A 60 -3.24 -17.09 2.81
CA SER A 60 -2.14 -16.29 3.36
C SER A 60 -0.81 -17.04 3.52
N ASN A 61 -0.64 -18.17 2.84
CA ASN A 61 0.64 -18.89 2.83
C ASN A 61 1.57 -18.28 1.79
N SER A 62 2.84 -18.10 2.14
CA SER A 62 3.85 -17.60 1.20
C SER A 62 4.03 -18.58 0.02
N VAL A 63 4.07 -18.02 -1.18
CA VAL A 63 4.33 -18.77 -2.42
C VAL A 63 5.51 -18.18 -3.17
N MET A 64 6.21 -19.01 -3.95
CA MET A 64 7.24 -18.56 -4.87
C MET A 64 6.73 -18.65 -6.31
N LEU A 65 7.18 -17.73 -7.16
CA LEU A 65 7.02 -17.91 -8.60
C LEU A 65 7.87 -19.11 -9.04
N PRO A 66 7.38 -19.90 -10.02
CA PRO A 66 8.17 -20.97 -10.63
C PRO A 66 9.44 -20.43 -11.30
#